data_AF-K9P8V6-F1
#
_entry.id   AF-K9P8V6-F1
#
_cell.length_a   1.000
_cell.length_b   1.000
_cell.length_c   1.000
_cell.angle_alpha   90.00
_cell.angle_beta   90.00
_cell.angle_gamma   90.00
#
_symmetry.space_group_name_H-M   'P 1'
#
loop_
_entity.id
_entity.type
_entity.pdbx_description
1 polymer ?
#
loop_
_entity_poly.entity_id
_entity_poly.type
_entity_poly.pdbx_seq_one_letter_code
_entity_poly.pdbx_strand_id
1 'polypeptide(L)'
;MISRAPLASAQAIGLPESAVAAIQRVFAGSPEVEAAILYGSRALGRHRPASDIDLTLTGHAISNATLARIDADLDDLLLPWVIDLSACAAIGHPALLAHIEMVSRPSRVVNMLDAKTHLSRLVEAIETGAEAEVVIARNGRPMARLTSLQTPQRPRRLGLACGQLVAPESIDAANPLIADLFEQG
;
A
#
# COMPACT_ATOMS: atom_id res chain seq x y z
N MET A 1 -14.73 0.87 20.95
CA MET A 1 -14.04 2.12 20.55
C MET A 1 -12.70 1.73 19.94
N ILE A 2 -12.63 1.60 18.62
CA ILE A 2 -11.36 1.29 17.95
C ILE A 2 -10.72 2.64 17.59
N SER A 3 -9.82 3.11 18.45
CA SER A 3 -8.98 4.27 18.15
C SER A 3 -7.93 3.84 17.12
N ARG A 4 -8.29 3.87 15.83
CA ARG A 4 -7.33 3.70 14.73
C ARG A 4 -6.44 4.94 14.69
N ALA A 5 -5.13 4.77 14.89
CA ALA A 5 -4.14 5.80 14.62
C ALA A 5 -4.30 6.28 13.15
N PRO A 6 -4.06 7.56 12.86
CA PRO A 6 -4.28 8.08 11.52
C PRO A 6 -3.27 7.42 10.57
N LEU A 7 -3.80 6.68 9.57
CA LEU A 7 -3.04 6.32 8.37
C LEU A 7 -2.25 7.54 7.88
N ALA A 8 -1.11 7.30 7.23
CA ALA A 8 -0.36 8.32 6.50
C ALA A 8 -1.30 9.35 5.86
N SER A 9 -1.07 10.65 6.10
CA SER A 9 -1.91 11.72 5.55
C SER A 9 -2.10 11.49 4.06
N ALA A 10 -3.32 11.61 3.52
CA ALA A 10 -3.63 11.26 2.12
C ALA A 10 -2.63 11.89 1.12
N GLN A 11 -2.18 13.11 1.42
CA GLN A 11 -1.18 13.84 0.64
C GLN A 11 0.21 13.18 0.61
N ALA A 12 0.61 12.46 1.67
CA ALA A 12 1.89 11.74 1.74
C ALA A 12 1.92 10.48 0.88
N ILE A 13 0.76 9.90 0.58
CA ILE A 13 0.61 8.70 -0.27
C ILE A 13 0.16 9.03 -1.70
N GLY A 14 0.11 10.32 -2.04
CA GLY A 14 -0.23 10.81 -3.38
C GLY A 14 -1.68 10.56 -3.78
N LEU A 15 -2.60 10.55 -2.80
CA LEU A 15 -4.03 10.39 -3.03
C LEU A 15 -4.81 11.57 -2.46
N PRO A 16 -5.89 12.03 -3.11
CA PRO A 16 -6.78 13.01 -2.53
C PRO A 16 -7.53 12.40 -1.34
N GLU A 17 -7.83 13.22 -0.33
CA GLU A 17 -8.57 12.77 0.86
C GLU A 17 -9.93 12.15 0.51
N SER A 18 -10.58 12.63 -0.54
CA SER A 18 -11.84 12.08 -1.06
C SER A 18 -11.70 10.64 -1.54
N ALA A 19 -10.61 10.31 -2.24
CA ALA A 19 -10.35 8.94 -2.71
C ALA A 19 -10.04 8.02 -1.52
N VAL A 20 -9.20 8.47 -0.59
CA VAL A 20 -8.91 7.70 0.64
C VAL A 20 -10.18 7.43 1.43
N ALA A 21 -11.05 8.44 1.59
CA ALA A 21 -12.32 8.29 2.29
C ALA A 21 -13.30 7.36 1.55
N ALA A 22 -13.28 7.34 0.21
CA ALA A 22 -14.09 6.42 -0.58
C ALA A 22 -13.64 4.97 -0.42
N ILE A 23 -12.34 4.71 -0.55
CA ILE A 23 -11.73 3.39 -0.31
C ILE A 23 -12.03 2.91 1.12
N GLN A 24 -11.86 3.78 2.12
CA GLN A 24 -12.16 3.44 3.52
C GLN A 24 -13.63 3.09 3.75
N ARG A 25 -14.57 3.69 3.01
CA ARG A 25 -16.00 3.38 3.09
C ARG A 25 -16.30 1.97 2.58
N VAL A 26 -15.64 1.52 1.52
CA VAL A 26 -15.78 0.14 1.02
C VAL A 26 -15.37 -0.86 2.11
N PHE A 27 -14.19 -0.66 2.72
CA PHE A 27 -13.72 -1.54 3.78
C PHE A 27 -14.60 -1.51 5.04
N ALA A 28 -15.16 -0.35 5.39
CA ALA A 28 -16.07 -0.23 6.52
C ALA A 28 -17.37 -1.02 6.34
N GLY A 29 -17.75 -1.35 5.10
CA GLY A 29 -18.91 -2.20 4.77
C GLY A 29 -18.65 -3.71 4.91
N SER A 30 -17.39 -4.13 5.12
CA SER A 30 -17.01 -5.55 5.18
C SER A 30 -16.56 -5.95 6.60
N PRO A 31 -17.44 -6.53 7.44
CA PRO A 31 -17.11 -6.87 8.83
C PRO A 31 -16.02 -7.94 8.97
N GLU A 32 -15.75 -8.72 7.93
CA GLU A 32 -14.68 -9.73 7.89
C GLU A 32 -13.29 -9.09 7.79
N VAL A 33 -13.20 -7.81 7.41
CA VAL A 33 -11.95 -7.06 7.27
C VAL A 33 -11.61 -6.37 8.59
N GLU A 34 -10.52 -6.82 9.24
CA GLU A 34 -9.99 -6.15 10.44
C GLU A 34 -9.14 -4.94 10.08
N ALA A 35 -8.32 -5.06 9.04
CA ALA A 35 -7.53 -3.96 8.51
C ALA A 35 -7.28 -4.08 7.01
N ALA A 36 -7.13 -2.91 6.39
CA ALA A 36 -6.61 -2.76 5.04
C ALA A 36 -5.30 -1.98 5.14
N ILE A 37 -4.25 -2.53 4.54
CA ILE A 37 -2.88 -2.04 4.66
C ILE A 37 -2.40 -1.63 3.28
N LEU A 38 -2.01 -0.37 3.15
CA LEU A 38 -1.34 0.14 1.96
C LEU A 38 0.12 -0.30 1.99
N TYR A 39 0.59 -0.90 0.91
CA TYR A 39 2.00 -1.21 0.71
C TYR A 39 2.49 -0.67 -0.64
N GLY A 40 3.65 -1.14 -1.09
CA GLY A 40 4.15 -0.84 -2.42
C GLY A 40 4.59 0.61 -2.60
N SER A 41 4.47 1.13 -3.82
CA SER A 41 5.12 2.39 -4.19
C SER A 41 4.61 3.60 -3.40
N ARG A 42 3.31 3.60 -3.07
CA ARG A 42 2.64 4.68 -2.33
C ARG A 42 3.02 4.67 -0.87
N ALA A 43 3.02 3.51 -0.21
CA ALA A 43 3.50 3.37 1.16
C ALA A 43 4.98 3.75 1.30
N LEU A 44 5.79 3.47 0.28
CA LEU A 44 7.21 3.84 0.23
C LEU A 44 7.48 5.29 -0.16
N GLY A 45 6.46 6.08 -0.49
CA GLY A 45 6.63 7.47 -0.96
C GLY A 45 7.33 7.59 -2.32
N ARG A 46 7.44 6.50 -3.08
CA ARG A 46 8.08 6.42 -4.42
C ARG A 46 7.06 6.36 -5.56
N HIS A 47 5.81 6.69 -5.27
CA HIS A 47 4.74 6.68 -6.24
C HIS A 47 4.89 7.81 -7.26
N ARG A 48 4.33 7.58 -8.45
CA ARG A 48 4.10 8.58 -9.48
C ARG A 48 2.61 8.94 -9.51
N PRO A 49 2.21 10.01 -10.22
CA PRO A 49 0.80 10.37 -10.33
C PRO A 49 -0.10 9.23 -10.82
N ALA A 50 0.39 8.32 -11.66
CA ALA A 50 -0.35 7.17 -12.18
C ALA A 50 0.02 5.83 -11.52
N SER A 51 0.71 5.83 -10.37
CA SER A 51 1.04 4.58 -9.68
C SER A 51 -0.21 3.88 -9.18
N ASP A 52 -0.17 2.56 -9.18
CA ASP A 52 -1.22 1.70 -8.63
C ASP A 52 -1.36 1.89 -7.11
N ILE A 53 -2.48 1.43 -6.58
CA ILE A 53 -2.77 1.41 -5.14
C ILE A 53 -2.72 -0.04 -4.67
N ASP A 54 -1.57 -0.45 -4.15
CA ASP A 54 -1.36 -1.80 -3.59
C ASP A 54 -1.98 -1.93 -2.19
N LEU A 55 -3.03 -2.73 -2.03
CA LEU A 55 -3.75 -2.96 -0.78
C LEU A 55 -3.74 -4.42 -0.39
N THR A 56 -3.45 -4.70 0.88
CA THR A 56 -3.62 -6.04 1.45
C THR A 56 -4.59 -6.01 2.61
N LEU A 57 -5.44 -7.03 2.70
CA LEU A 57 -6.43 -7.16 3.75
C LEU A 57 -5.99 -8.18 4.79
N THR A 58 -6.24 -7.86 6.06
CA THR A 58 -6.12 -8.78 7.20
C THR A 58 -7.47 -8.91 7.89
N GLY A 59 -7.76 -10.10 8.39
CA GLY A 59 -8.99 -10.42 9.11
C GLY A 59 -9.15 -11.91 9.27
N HIS A 60 -10.14 -12.34 10.06
CA HIS A 60 -10.47 -13.75 10.20
C HIS A 60 -10.90 -14.36 8.85
N ALA A 61 -10.05 -15.22 8.29
CA ALA A 61 -10.31 -16.06 7.11
C ALA A 61 -10.98 -15.30 5.94
N ILE A 62 -10.30 -14.27 5.41
CA ILE A 62 -10.74 -13.58 4.20
C ILE A 62 -10.86 -14.58 3.05
N SER A 63 -12.11 -14.87 2.66
CA SER A 63 -12.41 -15.79 1.57
C SER A 63 -12.17 -15.14 0.21
N ASN A 64 -11.96 -15.95 -0.84
CA ASN A 64 -11.88 -15.43 -2.21
C ASN A 64 -13.17 -14.70 -2.63
N ALA A 65 -14.33 -15.13 -2.13
CA ALA A 65 -15.60 -14.45 -2.40
C ALA A 65 -15.68 -13.07 -1.73
N THR A 66 -15.16 -12.95 -0.50
CA THR A 66 -15.03 -11.66 0.19
C THR A 66 -14.07 -10.74 -0.57
N LEU A 67 -12.92 -11.26 -1.00
CA LEU A 67 -11.93 -10.50 -1.76
C LEU A 67 -12.50 -9.99 -3.08
N ALA A 68 -13.14 -10.86 -3.87
CA ALA A 68 -13.74 -10.51 -5.16
C ALA A 68 -14.89 -9.49 -5.04
N ARG A 69 -15.70 -9.58 -3.97
CA ARG A 69 -16.74 -8.59 -3.69
C ARG A 69 -16.13 -7.21 -3.42
N ILE A 70 -15.13 -7.15 -2.54
CA ILE A 70 -14.45 -5.90 -2.19
C ILE A 70 -13.74 -5.31 -3.41
N ASP A 71 -13.11 -6.16 -4.23
CA ASP A 71 -12.46 -5.76 -5.48
C ASP A 71 -13.46 -5.07 -6.44
N ALA A 72 -14.63 -5.69 -6.66
CA ALA A 72 -15.70 -5.09 -7.46
C ALA A 72 -16.23 -3.76 -6.86
N ASP A 73 -16.42 -3.70 -5.54
CA ASP A 73 -16.86 -2.47 -4.85
C ASP A 73 -15.81 -1.34 -4.97
N LEU A 74 -14.52 -1.68 -5.04
CA LEU A 74 -13.41 -0.74 -5.24
C LEU A 74 -13.35 -0.25 -6.70
N ASP A 75 -13.56 -1.14 -7.67
CA ASP A 75 -13.64 -0.78 -9.10
C ASP A 75 -14.80 0.18 -9.38
N ASP A 76 -15.95 -0.02 -8.73
CA ASP A 76 -17.12 0.86 -8.83
C ASP A 76 -16.89 2.28 -8.26
N LEU A 77 -15.78 2.51 -7.56
CA LEU A 77 -15.38 3.88 -7.18
C LEU A 77 -14.91 4.71 -8.38
N LEU A 78 -14.60 4.07 -9.51
CA LEU A 78 -14.15 4.70 -10.76
C LEU A 78 -13.00 5.67 -10.54
N LEU A 79 -12.07 5.30 -9.66
CA LEU A 79 -10.89 6.09 -9.38
C LEU A 79 -9.93 6.05 -10.58
N PRO A 80 -9.14 7.11 -10.81
CA PRO A 80 -8.20 7.15 -11.94
C PRO A 80 -6.96 6.27 -11.74
N TRP A 81 -6.90 5.48 -10.66
CA TRP A 81 -5.79 4.59 -10.32
C TRP A 81 -6.29 3.15 -10.26
N VAL A 82 -5.47 2.23 -10.76
CA VAL A 82 -5.70 0.79 -10.56
C VAL A 82 -5.49 0.47 -9.09
N ILE A 83 -6.35 -0.38 -8.54
CA ILE A 83 -6.24 -0.88 -7.17
C ILE A 83 -5.90 -2.36 -7.26
N ASP A 84 -4.74 -2.73 -6.72
CA ASP A 84 -4.32 -4.13 -6.63
C ASP A 84 -4.65 -4.64 -5.23
N LEU A 85 -5.67 -5.49 -5.12
CA LEU A 85 -6.14 -6.03 -3.86
C LEU A 85 -5.63 -7.46 -3.61
N SER A 86 -5.14 -7.71 -2.40
CA SER A 86 -4.68 -9.04 -1.99
C SER A 86 -5.12 -9.40 -0.56
N ALA A 87 -5.16 -10.70 -0.26
CA ALA A 87 -5.26 -11.17 1.12
C ALA A 87 -3.86 -11.37 1.70
N CYS A 88 -3.60 -10.84 2.91
CA CYS A 88 -2.26 -10.92 3.52
C CYS A 88 -1.79 -12.37 3.69
N ALA A 89 -2.71 -13.30 3.94
CA ALA A 89 -2.43 -14.73 4.07
C ALA A 89 -1.92 -15.39 2.77
N ALA A 90 -2.18 -14.77 1.61
CA ALA A 90 -1.72 -15.26 0.31
C ALA A 90 -0.32 -14.73 -0.08
N ILE A 91 0.24 -13.80 0.69
CA ILE A 91 1.55 -13.19 0.39
C ILE A 91 2.67 -14.09 0.92
N GLY A 92 3.42 -14.71 0.01
CA GLY A 92 4.55 -15.60 0.35
C GLY A 92 5.92 -14.93 0.42
N HIS A 93 6.05 -13.63 0.12
CA HIS A 93 7.35 -12.96 0.02
C HIS A 93 7.80 -12.37 1.38
N PRO A 94 8.85 -12.88 2.03
CA PRO A 94 9.21 -12.48 3.40
C PRO A 94 9.55 -11.00 3.57
N ALA A 95 10.23 -10.39 2.59
CA ALA A 95 10.57 -8.97 2.67
C ALA A 95 9.33 -8.06 2.54
N LEU A 96 8.31 -8.51 1.80
CA LEU A 96 7.04 -7.80 1.66
C LEU A 96 6.20 -7.95 2.93
N LEU A 97 6.16 -9.15 3.51
CA LEU A 97 5.51 -9.40 4.80
C LEU A 97 6.13 -8.54 5.92
N ALA A 98 7.46 -8.46 5.99
CA ALA A 98 8.14 -7.59 6.96
C ALA A 98 7.79 -6.11 6.78
N HIS A 99 7.64 -5.65 5.53
CA HIS A 99 7.19 -4.29 5.25
C HIS A 99 5.74 -4.05 5.67
N ILE A 100 4.83 -4.97 5.34
CA ILE A 100 3.42 -4.94 5.74
C ILE A 100 3.30 -4.90 7.26
N GLU A 101 4.03 -5.77 7.96
CA GLU A 101 4.04 -5.80 9.43
C GLU A 101 4.53 -4.47 10.00
N MET A 102 5.60 -3.89 9.45
CA MET A 102 6.15 -2.61 9.86
C MET A 102 5.12 -1.47 9.72
N VAL A 103 4.46 -1.34 8.56
CA VAL A 103 3.50 -0.25 8.30
C VAL A 103 2.16 -0.44 9.01
N SER A 104 1.87 -1.65 9.50
CA SER A 104 0.63 -1.96 10.22
C SER A 104 0.69 -1.65 11.71
N ARG A 105 1.88 -1.37 12.26
CA ARG A 105 2.04 -1.05 13.68
C ARG A 105 1.43 0.32 13.98
N PRO A 106 0.69 0.47 15.09
CA PRO A 106 0.10 1.75 15.46
C PRO A 106 1.19 2.80 15.72
N SER A 107 1.03 3.98 15.14
CA SER A 107 1.96 5.10 15.30
C SER A 107 2.02 5.55 16.76
N ARG A 108 3.23 5.64 17.31
CA ARG A 108 3.43 6.25 18.63
C ARG A 108 3.16 7.76 18.55
N VAL A 109 2.27 8.26 19.40
CA VAL A 109 1.98 9.71 19.50
C VAL A 109 2.75 10.31 20.66
N VAL A 110 3.52 11.37 20.40
CA VAL A 110 4.25 12.16 21.40
C VAL A 110 3.81 13.61 21.36
N ASN A 111 3.88 14.32 22.48
CA ASN A 111 3.63 15.75 22.48
C ASN A 111 4.87 16.53 21.95
N MET A 112 4.68 17.79 21.58
CA MET A 112 5.75 18.66 21.04
C MET A 112 6.93 18.86 22.02
N LEU A 113 6.67 18.89 23.34
CA LEU A 113 7.69 19.05 24.36
C LEU A 113 8.56 17.80 24.48
N ASP A 114 7.95 16.61 24.47
CA ASP A 114 8.64 15.32 24.48
C ASP A 114 9.50 15.18 23.22
N ALA A 115 8.94 15.55 22.06
CA ALA A 115 9.66 15.53 20.80
C ALA A 115 10.90 16.45 20.84
N LYS A 116 10.77 17.66 21.39
CA LYS A 116 11.91 18.58 21.55
C LYS A 116 12.97 18.04 22.51
N THR A 117 12.55 17.41 23.61
CA THR A 117 13.44 16.92 24.66
C THR A 117 14.16 15.63 24.24
N HIS A 118 13.52 14.78 23.43
CA HIS A 118 13.98 13.44 23.14
C HIS A 118 14.09 13.12 21.64
N LEU A 119 14.26 14.14 20.79
CA LEU A 119 14.30 13.98 19.33
C LEU A 119 15.27 12.89 18.88
N SER A 120 16.50 12.88 19.41
CA SER A 120 17.52 11.90 19.01
C SER A 120 17.10 10.46 19.29
N ARG A 121 16.45 10.19 20.43
CA ARG A 121 15.93 8.84 20.75
C ARG A 121 14.78 8.45 19.86
N LEU A 122 13.92 9.40 19.50
CA LEU A 122 12.83 9.15 18.56
C LEU A 122 13.39 8.83 17.17
N VAL A 123 14.45 9.52 16.74
CA VAL A 123 15.15 9.20 15.48
C VAL A 123 15.80 7.83 15.53
N GLU A 124 16.51 7.48 16.62
CA GLU A 124 17.13 6.16 16.80
C GLU A 124 16.09 5.03 16.80
N ALA A 125 14.92 5.24 17.42
CA ALA A 125 13.83 4.27 17.39
C ALA A 125 13.29 4.03 15.98
N ILE A 126 13.23 5.08 15.14
CA ILE A 126 12.88 4.96 13.72
C ILE A 126 14.00 4.26 12.93
N GLU A 127 15.27 4.59 13.19
CA GLU A 127 16.43 4.04 12.49
C GLU A 127 16.63 2.54 12.75
N THR A 128 16.45 2.13 14.00
CA THR A 128 16.53 0.71 14.43
C THR A 128 15.29 -0.10 14.03
N GLY A 129 14.24 0.56 13.54
CA GLY A 129 12.96 -0.07 13.22
C GLY A 129 12.12 -0.46 14.46
N ALA A 130 12.49 0.02 15.65
CA ALA A 130 11.71 -0.17 16.87
C ALA A 130 10.34 0.52 16.75
N GLU A 131 10.30 1.67 16.08
CA GLU A 131 9.09 2.40 15.71
C GLU A 131 9.08 2.58 14.19
N ALA A 132 7.97 2.31 13.52
CA ALA A 132 7.85 2.56 12.08
C ALA A 132 7.59 4.05 11.79
N GLU A 133 6.81 4.69 12.65
CA GLU A 133 6.52 6.11 12.60
C GLU A 133 6.21 6.66 14.00
N VAL A 134 6.52 7.95 14.19
CA VAL A 134 6.15 8.71 15.39
C VAL A 134 5.38 9.95 14.98
N VAL A 135 4.19 10.14 15.55
CA VAL A 135 3.36 11.34 15.33
C VAL A 135 3.64 12.34 16.44
N ILE A 136 4.02 13.56 16.07
CA ILE A 136 4.25 14.66 16.99
C ILE A 136 2.99 15.54 17.03
N ALA A 137 2.37 15.65 18.20
CA ALA A 137 1.14 16.39 18.42
C ALA A 137 1.37 17.66 19.26
N ARG A 138 0.55 18.69 19.03
CA ARG A 138 0.44 19.89 19.87
C ARG A 138 -1.00 20.02 20.34
N ASN A 139 -1.20 20.12 21.65
CA ASN A 139 -2.54 20.20 22.26
C ASN A 139 -3.48 19.07 21.81
N GLY A 140 -2.95 17.84 21.73
CA GLY A 140 -3.69 16.65 21.27
C GLY A 140 -3.94 16.59 19.76
N ARG A 141 -3.56 17.61 18.99
CA ARG A 141 -3.70 17.62 17.52
C ARG A 141 -2.39 17.20 16.85
N PRO A 142 -2.38 16.19 15.96
CA PRO A 142 -1.20 15.80 15.18
C PRO A 142 -0.68 16.98 14.33
N MET A 143 0.60 17.32 14.43
CA MET A 143 1.23 18.45 13.72
C MET A 143 2.38 18.03 12.79
N ALA A 144 3.10 16.97 13.14
CA ALA A 144 4.22 16.47 12.35
C ALA A 144 4.36 14.95 12.49
N ARG A 145 5.13 14.35 11.59
CA ARG A 145 5.43 12.92 11.55
C ARG A 145 6.92 12.72 11.40
N LEU A 146 7.49 11.82 12.19
CA LEU A 146 8.85 11.32 12.07
C LEU A 146 8.77 9.93 11.40
N THR A 147 9.46 9.78 10.29
CA THR A 147 9.57 8.53 9.53
C THR A 147 10.97 8.44 8.94
N SER A 148 11.42 7.23 8.61
CA SER A 148 12.71 7.04 7.95
C SER A 148 12.72 7.74 6.59
N LEU A 149 13.75 8.53 6.33
CA LEU A 149 13.98 9.11 5.01
C LEU A 149 14.58 8.03 4.12
N GLN A 150 13.77 7.45 3.24
CA GLN A 150 14.31 6.56 2.22
C GLN A 150 14.99 7.39 1.12
N THR A 151 16.32 7.26 1.01
CA THR A 151 17.05 7.71 -0.18
C THR A 151 16.43 7.04 -1.41
N PRO A 152 16.26 7.73 -2.55
CA PRO A 152 15.85 7.08 -3.79
C PRO A 152 16.84 5.95 -4.06
N GLN A 153 16.41 4.69 -3.93
CA GLN A 153 17.25 3.59 -4.41
C GLN A 153 17.45 3.81 -5.91
N ARG A 154 18.69 3.54 -6.36
CA ARG A 154 19.19 3.73 -7.73
C ARG A 154 18.07 3.50 -8.76
N PRO A 155 17.98 4.36 -9.81
CA PRO A 155 16.95 4.20 -10.84
C PRO A 155 16.87 2.74 -11.25
N ARG A 156 15.69 2.14 -11.15
CA ARG A 156 15.46 0.74 -11.52
C ARG A 156 16.09 0.53 -12.89
N ARG A 157 17.05 -0.38 -12.99
CA ARG A 157 17.67 -0.73 -14.27
C ARG A 157 16.64 -1.50 -15.07
N LEU A 158 15.82 -0.77 -15.82
CA LEU A 158 14.99 -1.34 -16.88
C LEU A 158 15.92 -1.94 -17.95
N GLY A 159 15.49 -3.03 -18.59
CA GLY A 159 16.27 -3.67 -19.67
C GLY A 159 17.22 -4.80 -19.24
N LEU A 160 16.81 -5.68 -18.32
CA LEU A 160 17.54 -6.94 -18.07
C LEU A 160 17.50 -7.89 -19.29
N ALA A 161 16.44 -7.79 -20.10
CA ALA A 161 16.19 -8.63 -21.26
C ALA A 161 16.25 -7.84 -22.59
N CYS A 162 16.90 -6.66 -22.62
CA CYS A 162 17.09 -5.93 -23.88
C CYS A 162 17.80 -6.83 -24.91
N GLY A 163 17.10 -7.14 -26.01
CA GLY A 163 17.58 -8.03 -27.07
C GLY A 163 17.39 -9.53 -26.82
N GLN A 164 16.85 -9.95 -25.67
CA GLN A 164 16.49 -11.35 -25.41
C GLN A 164 15.05 -11.69 -25.76
N LEU A 165 14.22 -10.67 -25.95
CA LEU A 165 12.86 -10.80 -26.46
C LEU A 165 12.73 -9.85 -27.65
N VAL A 166 12.30 -10.40 -28.78
CA VAL A 166 11.92 -9.62 -29.97
C VAL A 166 10.41 -9.56 -29.95
N ALA A 167 9.86 -8.34 -29.83
CA ALA A 167 8.44 -8.15 -30.00
C ALA A 167 8.08 -8.54 -31.44
N PRO A 168 7.06 -9.40 -31.66
CA PRO A 168 6.63 -9.75 -33.00
C PRO A 168 6.15 -8.51 -33.74
N GLU A 169 6.29 -8.49 -35.07
CA GLU A 169 5.88 -7.35 -35.90
C GLU A 169 4.38 -7.05 -35.81
N SER A 170 3.58 -8.04 -35.41
CA SER A 170 2.16 -7.91 -35.13
C SER A 170 1.78 -8.72 -33.90
N ILE A 171 1.03 -8.08 -33.00
CA ILE A 171 0.45 -8.74 -31.81
C ILE A 171 -0.60 -9.78 -32.24
N ASP A 172 -1.32 -9.50 -33.34
CA ASP A 172 -2.45 -10.32 -33.80
C ASP A 172 -2.04 -11.53 -34.63
N ALA A 173 -0.76 -11.68 -34.97
CA ALA A 173 -0.29 -12.75 -35.86
C ALA A 173 -0.57 -14.16 -35.30
N ALA A 174 -0.66 -14.30 -33.98
CA ALA A 174 -0.94 -15.56 -33.31
C ALA A 174 -2.45 -15.78 -33.02
N ASN A 175 -3.32 -14.82 -33.31
CA ASN A 175 -4.75 -14.91 -32.95
C ASN A 175 -5.46 -16.16 -33.50
N PRO A 176 -5.24 -16.61 -34.75
CA PRO A 176 -5.88 -17.83 -35.24
C PRO A 176 -5.45 -19.08 -34.46
N LEU A 177 -4.15 -19.20 -34.14
CA LEU A 177 -3.62 -20.32 -33.36
C LEU A 177 -4.14 -20.30 -31.91
N ILE A 178 -4.24 -19.11 -31.31
CA ILE A 178 -4.81 -18.94 -29.98
C ILE A 178 -6.29 -19.34 -30.00
N ALA A 179 -7.07 -18.88 -30.99
CA ALA A 179 -8.47 -19.27 -31.13
C ALA A 179 -8.64 -20.80 -31.21
N ASP A 180 -7.84 -21.47 -32.06
CA ASP A 180 -7.87 -22.93 -32.17
C ASP A 180 -7.53 -23.64 -30.85
N LEU A 181 -6.59 -23.09 -30.05
CA LEU A 181 -6.24 -23.64 -28.73
C LEU A 181 -7.36 -23.46 -27.69
N PHE A 182 -8.14 -22.40 -27.79
CA PHE A 182 -9.29 -22.14 -26.90
C PHE A 182 -10.54 -22.94 -27.30
N GLU A 183 -10.71 -23.28 -28.59
CA GLU A 183 -11.85 -24.05 -29.09
C GLU A 183 -11.67 -25.58 -28.93
N GLN A 184 -10.47 -26.06 -28.68
CA GLN A 184 -10.16 -27.48 -28.42
C GLN A 184 -10.30 -27.90 -26.94
N GLY A 185 -10.91 -27.05 -26.10
CA GLY A 185 -11.19 -27.30 -24.67
C GLY A 185 -12.63 -27.72 -24.38
#